data_AF-A0A8T5TXQ5-F1
#
_entry.id   AF-A0A8T5TXQ5-F1
#
_cell.length_a   1.000
_cell.length_b   1.000
_cell.length_c   1.000
_cell.angle_alpha   90.00
_cell.angle_beta   90.00
_cell.angle_gamma   90.00
#
_symmetry.space_group_name_H-M   'P 1'
#
loop_
_entity.id
_entity.type
_entity.pdbx_description
1 polymer ?
#
loop_
_entity_poly.entity_id
_entity_poly.type
_entity_poly.pdbx_seq_one_letter_code
_entity_poly.pdbx_strand_id
1 'polypeptide(L)'
;DVPFPDWIDPSWHNCLVGCLHCQKVCPANKKVIKWTKSGPTFSEEETKMLVSGTTVENLPEETRSKVEEHGLANYLFVYPRNLGIILEREQ
;
A
#
# COMPACT_ATOMS: atom_id res chain seq x y z
N ASP A 1 9.37 0.37 -12.72
CA ASP A 1 8.46 -0.38 -11.83
C ASP A 1 8.99 -1.80 -11.65
N VAL A 2 8.76 -2.42 -10.49
CA VAL A 2 9.20 -3.80 -10.20
C VAL A 2 8.02 -4.72 -10.47
N PRO A 3 8.03 -5.57 -11.53
CA PRO A 3 6.88 -6.39 -11.89
C PRO A 3 6.52 -7.40 -10.79
N PHE A 4 5.31 -7.97 -10.85
CA PHE A 4 5.02 -9.16 -10.06
C PHE A 4 5.88 -10.33 -10.56
N PRO A 5 6.35 -11.21 -9.65
CA PRO A 5 6.96 -12.47 -10.08
C PRO A 5 5.97 -13.32 -10.88
N ASP A 6 6.45 -14.10 -11.83
CA ASP A 6 5.62 -14.91 -12.75
C ASP A 6 4.67 -15.91 -12.06
N TRP A 7 4.97 -16.28 -10.81
CA TRP A 7 4.17 -17.20 -10.00
C TRP A 7 3.06 -16.51 -9.19
N ILE A 8 2.94 -15.19 -9.29
CA ILE A 8 1.87 -14.40 -8.65
C ILE A 8 0.90 -13.90 -9.71
N ASP A 9 -0.37 -14.29 -9.58
CA ASP A 9 -1.46 -13.69 -10.36
C ASP A 9 -1.76 -12.27 -9.82
N PRO A 10 -1.71 -11.21 -10.65
CA PRO A 10 -2.02 -9.85 -10.23
C PRO A 10 -3.40 -9.70 -9.57
N SER A 11 -4.38 -10.53 -9.94
CA SER A 11 -5.73 -10.51 -9.34
C SER A 11 -5.74 -10.87 -7.85
N TRP A 12 -4.70 -11.54 -7.33
CA TRP A 12 -4.57 -11.87 -5.92
C TRP A 12 -4.16 -10.64 -5.08
N HIS A 13 -3.63 -9.60 -5.71
CA HIS A 13 -3.17 -8.39 -5.03
C HIS A 13 -4.35 -7.57 -4.51
N ASN A 14 -4.35 -7.27 -3.20
CA ASN A 14 -5.50 -6.66 -2.51
C ASN A 14 -5.11 -5.64 -1.42
N CYS A 15 -3.84 -5.28 -1.33
CA CYS A 15 -3.34 -4.39 -0.28
C CYS A 15 -2.04 -3.71 -0.71
N LEU A 16 -1.78 -2.51 -0.19
CA LEU A 16 -0.59 -1.74 -0.53
C LEU A 16 0.72 -2.50 -0.26
N VAL A 17 0.92 -3.02 0.95
CA VAL A 17 2.05 -3.88 1.37
C VAL A 17 1.56 -4.78 2.52
N GLY A 18 2.05 -6.02 2.60
CA GLY A 18 1.85 -6.87 3.79
C GLY A 18 0.40 -7.36 3.96
N CYS A 19 -0.07 -8.20 3.04
CA CYS A 19 -1.45 -8.73 3.08
C CYS A 19 -1.77 -9.45 4.39
N LEU A 20 -2.90 -9.07 5.01
CA LEU A 20 -3.43 -9.71 6.22
C LEU A 20 -4.70 -10.52 5.95
N HIS A 21 -4.99 -10.87 4.70
CA HIS A 21 -6.23 -11.56 4.33
C HIS A 21 -6.38 -12.91 5.08
N CYS A 22 -5.31 -13.70 5.15
CA CYS A 22 -5.31 -14.97 5.89
C CYS A 22 -5.50 -14.79 7.40
N GLN A 23 -5.10 -13.65 7.97
CA GLN A 23 -5.27 -13.36 9.38
C GLN A 23 -6.74 -13.14 9.76
N LYS A 24 -7.60 -12.74 8.81
CA LYS A 24 -9.04 -12.53 9.02
C LYS A 24 -9.79 -13.81 9.43
N VAL A 25 -9.34 -14.96 8.90
CA VAL A 25 -9.96 -16.27 9.19
C VAL A 25 -9.25 -17.05 10.30
N CYS A 26 -8.09 -16.56 10.77
CA CYS A 26 -7.28 -17.26 11.77
C CYS A 26 -8.01 -17.34 13.13
N PRO A 27 -8.26 -18.55 13.69
CA PRO A 27 -8.92 -18.69 14.99
C PRO A 27 -8.19 -18.00 16.14
N ALA A 28 -6.86 -17.97 16.12
CA ALA A 28 -6.05 -17.31 17.14
C ALA A 28 -6.26 -15.78 17.15
N ASN A 29 -6.59 -15.19 16.01
CA ASN A 29 -6.77 -13.74 15.88
C ASN A 29 -8.19 -13.26 16.21
N LYS A 30 -9.16 -14.17 16.46
CA LYS A 30 -10.57 -13.81 16.71
C LYS A 30 -10.77 -12.71 17.74
N LYS A 31 -9.94 -12.69 18.80
CA LYS A 31 -10.02 -11.72 19.89
C LYS A 31 -9.37 -10.37 19.59
N VAL A 32 -8.48 -10.32 18.59
CA VAL A 32 -7.64 -9.14 18.28
C VAL A 32 -7.84 -8.65 16.84
N ILE A 33 -8.76 -9.24 16.07
CA ILE A 33 -8.93 -8.91 14.65
C ILE A 33 -9.29 -7.44 14.39
N LYS A 34 -9.82 -6.74 15.40
CA LYS A 34 -10.15 -5.32 15.36
C LYS A 34 -9.06 -4.41 15.96
N TRP A 35 -7.91 -4.94 16.36
CA TRP A 35 -6.80 -4.18 16.92
C TRP A 35 -5.98 -3.55 15.78
N THR A 36 -6.64 -2.65 15.05
CA THR A 36 -6.08 -1.97 13.88
C THR A 36 -6.16 -0.47 14.11
N LYS A 37 -5.13 0.25 13.67
CA LYS A 37 -5.15 1.71 13.56
C LYS A 37 -5.25 2.07 12.08
N SER A 38 -6.12 3.02 11.74
CA SER A 38 -6.18 3.55 10.37
C SER A 38 -4.84 4.20 10.02
N GLY A 39 -4.41 3.99 8.77
CA GLY A 39 -3.26 4.70 8.20
C GLY A 39 -3.60 6.14 7.81
N PRO A 40 -2.65 6.84 7.17
CA PRO A 40 -2.86 8.19 6.68
C PRO A 40 -3.80 8.19 5.47
N THR A 41 -4.51 9.29 5.27
CA THR A 41 -5.27 9.56 4.04
C THR A 41 -4.43 10.43 3.12
N PHE A 42 -4.51 10.14 1.83
CA PHE A 42 -3.82 10.89 0.78
C PHE A 42 -4.83 11.58 -0.14
N SER A 43 -4.50 12.78 -0.62
CA SER A 43 -5.26 13.44 -1.68
C SER A 43 -5.14 12.70 -3.02
N GLU A 44 -5.94 13.10 -4.00
CA GLU A 44 -5.83 12.56 -5.36
C GLU A 44 -4.47 12.90 -5.98
N GLU A 45 -3.96 14.11 -5.77
CA GLU A 45 -2.64 14.56 -6.22
C GLU A 45 -1.52 13.76 -5.56
N GLU A 46 -1.60 13.54 -4.25
CA GLU A 46 -0.66 12.68 -3.52
C GLU A 46 -0.68 11.26 -4.08
N THR A 47 -1.88 10.71 -4.30
CA THR A 47 -2.04 9.37 -4.87
C THR A 47 -1.42 9.27 -6.26
N LYS A 48 -1.63 10.27 -7.14
CA LYS A 48 -1.01 10.34 -8.47
C LYS A 48 0.52 10.35 -8.39
N MET A 49 1.11 11.14 -7.49
CA MET A 49 2.58 11.17 -7.29
C MET A 49 3.14 9.83 -6.81
N LEU A 50 2.41 9.15 -5.94
CA LEU A 50 2.80 7.84 -5.40
C LEU A 50 2.70 6.74 -6.48
N VAL A 51 1.64 6.77 -7.30
CA VAL A 51 1.46 5.86 -8.44
C VAL A 51 2.51 6.13 -9.54
N SER A 52 2.92 7.39 -9.76
CA SER A 52 3.97 7.71 -10.73
C SER A 52 5.38 7.30 -10.29
N GLY A 53 5.55 6.79 -9.07
CA GLY A 53 6.84 6.31 -8.57
C GLY A 53 7.78 7.43 -8.15
N THR A 54 7.25 8.56 -7.69
CA THR A 54 8.05 9.65 -7.12
C THR A 54 8.86 9.14 -5.93
N THR A 55 10.17 9.43 -5.91
CA THR A 55 11.04 8.99 -4.80
C THR A 55 10.75 9.78 -3.53
N VAL A 56 11.09 9.23 -2.36
CA VAL A 56 10.84 9.86 -1.05
C VAL A 56 11.41 11.28 -1.00
N GLU A 57 12.61 11.48 -1.56
CA GLU A 57 13.35 12.75 -1.57
C GLU A 57 12.69 13.82 -2.44
N ASN A 58 11.82 13.42 -3.37
CA ASN A 58 11.10 14.30 -4.28
C ASN A 58 9.63 14.49 -3.89
N LEU A 59 9.15 13.79 -2.85
CA LEU A 59 7.80 14.02 -2.33
C LEU A 59 7.72 15.39 -1.62
N PRO A 60 6.58 16.09 -1.74
CA PRO A 60 6.27 17.22 -0.87
C PRO A 60 6.35 16.84 0.60
N GLU A 61 6.72 17.81 1.44
CA GLU A 61 6.96 17.60 2.87
C GLU A 61 5.78 16.91 3.57
N GLU A 62 4.56 17.32 3.27
CA GLU A 62 3.35 16.74 3.85
C GLU A 62 3.21 15.24 3.51
N THR A 63 3.37 14.89 2.23
CA THR A 63 3.28 13.50 1.76
C THR A 63 4.43 12.66 2.29
N ARG A 64 5.65 13.22 2.35
CA ARG A 64 6.82 12.57 2.93
C ARG A 64 6.61 12.24 4.39
N SER A 65 6.16 13.21 5.19
CA SER A 65 5.87 13.01 6.61
C SER A 65 4.85 11.89 6.81
N LYS A 66 3.75 11.87 6.02
CA LYS A 66 2.74 10.80 6.07
C LYS A 66 3.36 9.41 5.83
N VAL A 67 4.21 9.25 4.82
CA VAL A 67 4.81 7.94 4.52
C VAL A 67 5.89 7.54 5.52
N GLU A 68 6.66 8.48 6.06
CA GLU A 68 7.71 8.20 7.03
C GLU A 68 7.14 7.81 8.40
N GLU A 69 6.18 8.58 8.93
CA GLU A 69 5.54 8.33 10.22
C GLU A 69 4.84 6.97 10.30
N HIS A 70 4.43 6.42 9.15
CA HIS A 70 3.76 5.14 9.04
C HIS A 70 4.67 4.01 8.55
N GLY A 71 5.99 4.25 8.44
CA GLY A 71 6.96 3.24 8.00
C GLY A 71 6.78 2.78 6.55
N LEU A 72 6.07 3.58 5.75
CA LEU A 72 5.71 3.32 4.37
C LEU A 72 6.81 3.76 3.38
N ALA A 73 7.69 4.67 3.81
CA ALA A 73 8.77 5.25 2.98
C ALA A 73 9.66 4.18 2.30
N ASN A 74 9.97 3.09 3.03
CA ASN A 74 10.83 2.01 2.54
C ASN A 74 10.21 1.17 1.42
N TYR A 75 8.91 1.34 1.14
CA TYR A 75 8.18 0.54 0.17
C TYR A 75 7.76 1.30 -1.08
N LEU A 76 8.11 2.59 -1.24
CA LEU A 76 7.68 3.40 -2.40
C LEU A 76 8.06 2.75 -3.74
N PHE A 77 9.14 1.98 -3.80
CA PHE A 77 9.58 1.31 -5.02
C PHE A 77 8.57 0.28 -5.57
N VAL A 78 7.62 -0.21 -4.76
CA VAL A 78 6.53 -1.11 -5.21
C VAL A 78 5.17 -0.41 -5.36
N TYR A 79 5.08 0.88 -5.03
CA TYR A 79 3.81 1.61 -5.03
C TYR A 79 3.19 1.73 -6.42
N PRO A 80 3.94 2.05 -7.50
CA PRO A 80 3.36 2.12 -8.84
C PRO A 80 2.58 0.88 -9.23
N ARG A 81 3.21 -0.31 -9.11
CA ARG A 81 2.55 -1.59 -9.34
C ARG A 81 1.36 -1.83 -8.40
N ASN A 82 1.58 -1.73 -7.09
CA ASN A 82 0.61 -2.16 -6.08
C ASN A 82 -0.62 -1.26 -6.06
N LEU A 83 -0.42 0.06 -6.04
CA LEU A 83 -1.52 1.03 -6.12
C LEU A 83 -2.21 0.98 -7.48
N GLY A 84 -1.46 0.83 -8.58
CA GLY A 84 -2.04 0.72 -9.92
C GLY A 84 -3.10 -0.37 -10.02
N ILE A 85 -2.77 -1.60 -9.63
CA ILE A 85 -3.72 -2.72 -9.64
C ILE A 85 -4.89 -2.51 -8.68
N ILE A 86 -4.68 -1.91 -7.51
CA ILE A 86 -5.78 -1.64 -6.57
C ILE A 86 -6.75 -0.63 -7.18
N LEU A 87 -6.24 0.46 -7.76
CA LEU A 87 -7.05 1.51 -8.38
C LEU A 87 -7.77 1.05 -9.64
N GLU A 88 -7.21 0.12 -10.41
CA GLU A 88 -7.88 -0.49 -11.56
C GLU A 88 -9.06 -1.38 -11.15
N ARG A 89 -9.00 -2.01 -9.98
CA ARG A 89 -10.06 -2.91 -9.48
C ARG A 89 -11.24 -2.19 -8.82
N GLU A 90 -11.00 -1.00 -8.27
CA GLU A 90 -12.01 -0.19 -7.57
C GLU A 90 -12.79 0.74 -8.52
N GLN A 91 -12.47 0.73 -9.82
CA GLN A 91 -13.22 1.39 -10.91
C GLN A 91 -14.32 0.47 -11.46
#